data_AF-A0AAN2CAX5-F1
#
_entry.id   AF-A0AAN2CAX5-F1
#
_cell.length_a   1.000
_cell.length_b   1.000
_cell.length_c   1.000
_cell.angle_alpha   90.00
_cell.angle_beta   90.00
_cell.angle_gamma   90.00
#
_symmetry.space_group_name_H-M   'P 1'
#
loop_
_entity.id
_entity.type
_entity.pdbx_description
1 polymer ?
#
loop_
_entity_poly.entity_id
_entity_poly.type
_entity_poly.pdbx_seq_one_letter_code
_entity_poly.pdbx_strand_id
1 'polypeptide(L)'
;MPAAEFNSLAEMLRGAAPQNAAASDADAVSGEAVVCDADARDGDRCGDDAVVVDVLRDARLFRARLADAFDAHLARLLREIAASVLGRELRIAPCDLKALVARIVGDVPIVRVRVCASDASRLHGAEIAIDPALAPGDAIVELACGSVDARFGVRLAAVLEAFA
;
A
#
# COMPACT_ATOMS: atom_id res chain seq x y z
N MET A 1 -4.31 20.36 30.91
CA MET A 1 -3.91 19.17 30.12
C MET A 1 -3.41 19.67 28.77
N PRO A 2 -2.12 19.51 28.43
CA PRO A 2 -1.63 19.93 27.13
C PRO A 2 -2.18 18.99 26.03
N ALA A 3 -2.65 19.56 24.93
CA ALA A 3 -3.08 18.82 23.75
C ALA A 3 -1.87 18.18 23.09
N ALA A 4 -1.93 16.87 22.82
CA ALA A 4 -0.92 16.19 22.04
C ALA A 4 -1.07 16.61 20.57
N GLU A 5 -0.08 17.34 20.03
CA GLU A 5 -0.01 17.65 18.61
C GLU A 5 0.23 16.36 17.81
N PHE A 6 -0.70 16.03 16.92
CA PHE A 6 -0.59 14.92 15.98
C PHE A 6 0.22 15.38 14.77
N ASN A 7 1.52 15.12 14.78
CA ASN A 7 2.36 15.38 13.60
C ASN A 7 2.08 14.35 12.51
N SER A 8 1.80 14.84 11.30
CA SER A 8 1.50 13.99 10.15
C SER A 8 2.74 13.17 9.76
N LEU A 9 2.55 11.88 9.50
CA LEU A 9 3.61 10.97 9.06
C LEU A 9 4.24 11.45 7.73
N ALA A 10 3.47 12.19 6.93
CA ALA A 10 3.94 12.86 5.71
C ALA A 10 4.87 14.06 5.97
N GLU A 11 4.86 14.66 7.18
CA GLU A 11 5.82 15.70 7.58
C GLU A 11 7.11 15.09 8.12
N MET A 12 7.03 13.99 8.90
CA MET A 12 8.21 13.25 9.34
C MET A 12 9.03 12.70 8.17
N LEU A 13 8.37 12.23 7.11
CA LEU A 13 9.05 11.72 5.91
C LEU A 13 9.58 12.83 4.97
N ARG A 14 9.15 14.08 5.14
CA ARG A 14 9.69 15.22 4.40
C ARG A 14 10.96 15.81 5.04
N GLY A 15 11.21 15.50 6.32
CA GLY A 15 12.36 15.98 7.08
C GLY A 15 13.65 15.17 6.89
N ALA A 16 14.08 14.93 5.64
CA ALA A 16 15.44 14.47 5.34
C ALA A 16 15.86 14.75 3.88
N ALA A 17 15.31 15.78 3.24
CA ALA A 17 15.83 16.25 1.95
C ALA A 17 17.00 17.22 2.21
N PRO A 18 18.24 16.91 1.77
CA PRO A 18 19.34 17.86 1.85
C PRO A 18 19.04 19.04 0.92
N GLN A 19 18.80 20.22 1.50
CA GLN A 19 18.68 21.47 0.75
C GLN A 19 20.08 21.99 0.41
N ASN A 20 20.40 21.91 -0.88
CA ASN A 20 21.29 22.79 -1.65
C ASN A 20 22.63 23.22 -1.02
N ALA A 21 23.72 22.62 -1.51
CA ALA A 21 24.91 23.38 -1.87
C ALA A 21 24.95 23.49 -3.40
N ALA A 22 24.61 24.67 -3.92
CA ALA A 22 24.82 25.02 -5.33
C ALA A 22 25.95 26.06 -5.41
N ALA A 23 27.04 25.67 -6.05
CA ALA A 23 27.96 26.49 -6.85
C ALA A 23 28.87 25.48 -7.58
N SER A 24 28.58 25.20 -8.86
CA SER A 24 29.26 25.80 -10.01
C SER A 24 30.70 25.33 -10.12
N ASP A 25 30.95 24.45 -11.08
CA ASP A 25 31.84 24.67 -12.24
C ASP A 25 31.68 23.43 -13.15
N ALA A 26 31.02 23.59 -14.29
CA ALA A 26 31.71 23.65 -15.58
C ALA A 26 32.67 22.46 -15.77
N ASP A 27 32.19 21.36 -16.39
CA ASP A 27 32.64 21.12 -17.75
C ASP A 27 31.79 20.05 -18.44
N ALA A 28 31.54 20.28 -19.73
CA ALA A 28 30.92 19.32 -20.61
C ALA A 28 31.95 18.25 -20.95
N VAL A 29 31.80 17.02 -20.45
CA VAL A 29 32.54 15.88 -21.00
C VAL A 29 31.83 15.44 -22.27
N SER A 30 32.14 16.19 -23.34
CA SER A 30 32.04 15.73 -24.72
C SER A 30 32.78 14.41 -24.85
N GLY A 31 32.20 13.49 -25.63
CA GLY A 31 32.86 12.24 -25.98
C GLY A 31 34.18 12.52 -26.68
N GLU A 32 35.27 12.14 -26.03
CA GLU A 32 36.58 12.07 -26.66
C GLU A 32 37.09 10.65 -26.47
N ALA A 33 37.28 9.98 -27.61
CA ALA A 33 37.84 8.65 -27.68
C ALA A 33 39.23 8.69 -27.04
N VAL A 34 39.37 8.08 -25.87
CA VAL A 34 40.68 7.86 -25.25
C VAL A 34 41.41 6.82 -26.09
N VAL A 35 42.25 7.30 -27.00
CA VAL A 35 43.31 6.50 -27.61
C VAL A 35 44.39 6.35 -26.54
N CYS A 36 44.33 5.26 -25.78
CA CYS A 36 45.41 4.88 -24.88
C CYS A 36 46.58 4.34 -25.71
N ASP A 37 47.59 5.18 -25.89
CA ASP A 37 48.91 4.76 -26.35
C ASP A 37 49.47 3.71 -25.40
N ALA A 38 49.86 2.59 -25.98
CA ALA A 38 50.38 1.43 -25.28
C ALA A 38 51.86 1.64 -24.96
N ASP A 39 52.15 2.17 -23.78
CA ASP A 39 53.49 2.06 -23.18
C ASP A 39 53.47 1.08 -22.01
N ALA A 40 54.10 -0.07 -22.27
CA ALA A 40 54.28 -1.17 -21.37
C ALA A 40 55.02 -0.76 -20.09
N ARG A 41 54.30 -0.69 -18.98
CA ARG A 41 54.85 -0.98 -17.65
C ARG A 41 54.01 -2.06 -16.99
N ASP A 42 54.53 -3.26 -17.17
CA ASP A 42 54.19 -4.51 -16.50
C ASP A 42 54.24 -4.30 -14.97
N GLY A 43 53.09 -4.49 -14.31
CA GLY A 43 52.90 -4.14 -12.91
C GLY A 43 51.45 -4.27 -12.46
N ASP A 44 50.90 -5.47 -12.62
CA ASP A 44 49.95 -6.11 -11.69
C ASP A 44 48.90 -5.21 -11.00
N ARG A 45 48.10 -4.48 -11.79
CA ARG A 45 46.87 -3.81 -11.30
C ARG A 45 45.59 -4.34 -11.95
N CYS A 46 45.68 -5.41 -12.74
CA CYS A 46 44.54 -5.99 -13.47
C CYS A 46 43.54 -6.75 -12.58
N GLY A 47 43.82 -6.94 -11.29
CA GLY A 47 42.92 -7.66 -10.38
C GLY A 47 41.87 -6.77 -9.72
N ASP A 48 42.23 -5.54 -9.34
CA ASP A 48 41.41 -4.72 -8.43
C ASP A 48 40.20 -4.10 -9.15
N ASP A 49 40.38 -3.61 -10.38
CA ASP A 49 39.29 -3.03 -11.18
C ASP A 49 38.25 -4.09 -11.58
N ALA A 50 38.69 -5.32 -11.86
CA ALA A 50 37.78 -6.43 -12.16
C ALA A 50 36.94 -6.82 -10.94
N VAL A 51 37.55 -6.86 -9.75
CA VAL A 51 36.85 -7.14 -8.48
C VAL A 51 35.85 -6.03 -8.16
N VAL A 52 36.21 -4.76 -8.36
CA VAL A 52 35.29 -3.63 -8.16
C VAL A 52 34.10 -3.69 -9.13
N VAL A 53 34.32 -4.06 -10.40
CA VAL A 53 33.26 -4.22 -11.40
C VAL A 53 32.30 -5.36 -11.01
N ASP A 54 32.82 -6.49 -10.54
CA ASP A 54 32.00 -7.62 -10.10
C ASP A 54 31.18 -7.27 -8.84
N VAL A 55 31.78 -6.59 -7.86
CA VAL A 55 31.06 -6.12 -6.66
C VAL A 55 29.96 -5.12 -7.02
N LEU A 56 30.21 -4.20 -7.95
CA LEU A 56 29.19 -3.25 -8.42
C LEU A 56 28.06 -3.96 -9.18
N ARG A 57 28.39 -5.00 -9.95
CA ARG A 57 27.39 -5.84 -10.63
C ARG A 57 26.52 -6.57 -9.62
N ASP A 58 27.12 -7.19 -8.61
CA ASP A 58 26.40 -7.92 -7.57
C ASP A 58 25.51 -6.99 -6.74
N ALA A 59 25.99 -5.78 -6.40
CA ALA A 59 25.19 -4.78 -5.73
C ALA A 59 23.96 -4.35 -6.55
N ARG A 60 24.12 -4.18 -7.87
CA ARG A 60 23.00 -3.87 -8.78
C ARG A 60 21.99 -5.01 -8.87
N LEU A 61 22.46 -6.26 -8.97
CA LEU A 61 21.60 -7.44 -8.99
C LEU A 61 20.83 -7.61 -7.67
N PHE A 62 21.51 -7.41 -6.54
CA PHE A 62 20.88 -7.42 -5.22
C PHE A 62 19.79 -6.35 -5.11
N ARG A 63 20.07 -5.11 -5.55
CA ARG A 63 19.09 -4.02 -5.56
C ARG A 63 17.88 -4.34 -6.45
N ALA A 64 18.09 -4.92 -7.63
CA ALA A 64 17.00 -5.32 -8.52
C ALA A 64 16.11 -6.39 -7.87
N ARG A 65 16.72 -7.44 -7.30
CA ARG A 65 15.99 -8.50 -6.58
C ARG A 65 15.21 -7.95 -5.39
N LEU A 66 15.77 -6.98 -4.67
CA LEU A 66 15.10 -6.32 -3.56
C LEU A 66 13.87 -5.53 -4.06
N ALA A 67 14.00 -4.81 -5.16
CA ALA A 67 12.89 -4.08 -5.77
C ALA A 67 11.77 -5.04 -6.20
N ASP A 68 12.10 -6.12 -6.90
CA ASP A 68 11.13 -7.14 -7.32
C ASP A 68 10.42 -7.79 -6.11
N ALA A 69 11.17 -8.06 -5.04
CA ALA A 69 10.59 -8.61 -3.81
C ALA A 69 9.65 -7.61 -3.12
N PHE A 70 9.99 -6.32 -3.12
CA PHE A 70 9.11 -5.28 -2.60
C PHE A 70 7.87 -5.14 -3.46
N ASP A 71 7.99 -5.08 -4.78
CA ASP A 71 6.85 -4.94 -5.69
C ASP A 71 5.90 -6.14 -5.57
N ALA A 72 6.44 -7.35 -5.44
CA ALA A 72 5.66 -8.57 -5.20
C ALA A 72 4.87 -8.55 -3.87
N HIS A 73 5.32 -7.77 -2.88
CA HIS A 73 4.71 -7.72 -1.54
C HIS A 73 3.99 -6.41 -1.22
N LEU A 74 4.24 -5.34 -1.97
CA LEU A 74 3.74 -4.01 -1.71
C LEU A 74 2.23 -3.99 -1.65
N ALA A 75 1.56 -4.59 -2.64
CA ALA A 75 0.11 -4.68 -2.66
C ALA A 75 -0.44 -5.33 -1.40
N ARG A 76 0.13 -6.47 -0.95
CA ARG A 76 -0.28 -7.17 0.27
C ARG A 76 -0.10 -6.30 1.51
N LEU A 77 1.08 -5.69 1.68
CA LEU A 77 1.39 -4.83 2.83
C LEU A 77 0.48 -3.61 2.89
N LEU A 78 0.19 -2.99 1.74
CA LEU A 78 -0.77 -1.89 1.67
C LEU A 78 -2.18 -2.34 2.09
N ARG A 79 -2.64 -3.53 1.70
CA ARG A 79 -3.95 -4.04 2.17
C ARG A 79 -3.95 -4.25 3.68
N GLU A 80 -2.88 -4.81 4.24
CA GLU A 80 -2.77 -5.05 5.68
C GLU A 80 -2.77 -3.74 6.49
N ILE A 81 -2.00 -2.75 6.04
CA ILE A 81 -1.97 -1.42 6.66
C ILE A 81 -3.34 -0.75 6.54
N ALA A 82 -3.93 -0.73 5.35
CA ALA A 82 -5.25 -0.13 5.13
C ALA A 82 -6.32 -0.81 5.98
N ALA A 83 -6.32 -2.15 6.07
CA ALA A 83 -7.25 -2.90 6.89
C ALA A 83 -7.08 -2.60 8.38
N SER A 84 -5.84 -2.48 8.86
CA SER A 84 -5.53 -2.16 10.25
C SER A 84 -6.00 -0.75 10.63
N VAL A 85 -5.65 0.26 9.81
CA VAL A 85 -6.01 1.66 10.05
C VAL A 85 -7.52 1.83 9.99
N LEU A 86 -8.15 1.41 8.88
CA LEU A 86 -9.60 1.56 8.72
C LEU A 86 -10.38 0.72 9.74
N GLY A 87 -9.90 -0.48 10.07
CA GLY A 87 -10.50 -1.30 11.12
C GLY A 87 -10.47 -0.63 12.49
N ARG A 88 -9.42 0.13 12.81
CA ARG A 88 -9.37 0.96 14.02
C ARG A 88 -10.33 2.15 13.93
N GLU A 89 -10.33 2.87 12.82
CA GLU A 89 -11.21 4.02 12.63
C GLU A 89 -12.68 3.62 12.70
N LEU A 90 -13.06 2.46 12.14
CA LEU A 90 -14.42 1.94 12.21
C LEU A 90 -14.89 1.61 13.63
N ARG A 91 -13.98 1.40 14.59
CA ARG A 91 -14.35 1.24 16.01
C ARG A 91 -14.66 2.59 16.65
N ILE A 92 -14.03 3.67 16.18
CA ILE A 92 -14.21 5.03 16.70
C ILE A 92 -15.46 5.66 16.06
N ALA A 93 -15.58 5.54 14.73
CA ALA A 93 -16.68 6.03 13.92
C ALA A 93 -17.27 4.86 13.11
N PRO A 94 -18.35 4.23 13.63
CA PRO A 94 -18.94 3.10 12.94
C PRO A 94 -19.43 3.43 11.53
N CYS A 95 -19.29 2.46 10.62
CA CYS A 95 -19.78 2.60 9.25
C CYS A 95 -21.31 2.76 9.25
N ASP A 96 -21.82 3.66 8.39
CA ASP A 96 -23.24 3.72 8.08
C ASP A 96 -23.62 2.51 7.20
N LEU A 97 -23.95 1.40 7.87
CA LEU A 97 -24.37 0.17 7.20
C LEU A 97 -25.67 0.34 6.42
N LYS A 98 -26.55 1.27 6.82
CA LYS A 98 -27.79 1.53 6.09
C LYS A 98 -27.47 2.14 4.72
N ALA A 99 -26.64 3.18 4.70
CA ALA A 99 -26.18 3.78 3.45
C ALA A 99 -25.39 2.77 2.59
N LEU A 100 -24.56 1.93 3.23
CA LEU A 100 -23.82 0.89 2.53
C LEU A 100 -24.74 -0.11 1.84
N VAL A 101 -25.70 -0.69 2.56
CA VAL A 101 -26.64 -1.68 2.02
C VAL A 101 -27.48 -1.06 0.91
N ALA A 102 -28.01 0.15 1.10
CA ALA A 102 -28.77 0.86 0.07
C ALA A 102 -27.96 1.06 -1.22
N ARG A 103 -26.69 1.44 -1.10
CA ARG A 103 -25.78 1.62 -2.24
C ARG A 103 -25.50 0.31 -2.99
N ILE A 104 -25.35 -0.80 -2.26
CA ILE A 104 -24.99 -2.10 -2.85
C ILE A 104 -26.18 -2.72 -3.59
N VAL A 105 -27.38 -2.62 -3.00
CA VAL A 105 -28.54 -3.37 -3.47
C VAL A 105 -29.33 -2.61 -4.54
N GLY A 106 -29.29 -1.27 -4.54
CA GLY A 106 -30.13 -0.47 -5.41
C GLY A 106 -31.61 -0.76 -5.16
N ASP A 107 -32.35 -1.08 -6.23
CA ASP A 107 -33.80 -1.35 -6.17
C ASP A 107 -34.14 -2.84 -5.97
N VAL A 108 -33.15 -3.72 -5.78
CA VAL A 108 -33.39 -5.15 -5.61
C VAL A 108 -34.01 -5.44 -4.23
N PRO A 109 -35.08 -6.25 -4.13
CA PRO A 109 -35.68 -6.55 -2.83
C PRO A 109 -34.73 -7.35 -1.93
N ILE A 110 -34.50 -6.82 -0.72
CA ILE A 110 -33.70 -7.47 0.31
C ILE A 110 -34.55 -8.50 1.03
N VAL A 111 -34.06 -9.74 1.12
CA VAL A 111 -34.69 -10.81 1.89
C VAL A 111 -34.22 -10.72 3.34
N ARG A 112 -32.91 -10.65 3.56
CA ARG A 112 -32.31 -10.64 4.89
C ARG A 112 -30.96 -9.92 4.87
N VAL A 113 -30.60 -9.30 5.97
CA VAL A 113 -29.25 -8.76 6.19
C VAL A 113 -28.63 -9.46 7.39
N ARG A 114 -27.50 -10.13 7.18
CA ARG A 114 -26.67 -10.72 8.26
C ARG A 114 -25.64 -9.71 8.71
N VAL A 115 -25.57 -9.46 10.02
CA VAL A 115 -24.64 -8.51 10.63
C VAL A 115 -24.15 -8.97 12.00
N CYS A 116 -23.10 -8.31 12.51
CA CYS A 116 -22.67 -8.46 13.89
C CYS A 116 -23.76 -7.97 14.88
N ALA A 117 -23.80 -8.56 16.08
CA ALA A 117 -24.77 -8.21 17.12
C ALA A 117 -24.75 -6.71 17.48
N SER A 118 -23.57 -6.07 17.48
CA SER A 118 -23.42 -4.63 17.79
C SER A 118 -24.03 -3.70 16.74
N ASP A 119 -24.27 -4.20 15.53
CA ASP A 119 -24.78 -3.43 14.41
C ASP A 119 -26.27 -3.67 14.13
N ALA A 120 -26.84 -4.73 14.72
CA ALA A 120 -28.22 -5.12 14.47
C ALA A 120 -29.23 -3.99 14.78
N SER A 121 -28.99 -3.21 15.84
CA SER A 121 -29.87 -2.10 16.22
C SER A 121 -29.78 -0.87 15.30
N ARG A 122 -28.75 -0.80 14.44
CA ARG A 122 -28.52 0.32 13.51
C ARG A 122 -29.22 0.16 12.17
N LEU A 123 -29.72 -1.05 11.89
CA LEU A 123 -30.42 -1.39 10.66
C LEU A 123 -31.92 -1.49 10.93
N HIS A 124 -32.71 -1.01 9.97
CA HIS A 124 -34.17 -1.09 9.98
C HIS A 124 -34.68 -1.34 8.55
N GLY A 125 -35.82 -2.00 8.41
CA GLY A 125 -36.53 -2.15 7.13
C GLY A 125 -36.31 -3.47 6.38
N ALA A 126 -35.38 -4.32 6.82
CA ALA A 126 -35.21 -5.69 6.33
C ALA A 126 -35.22 -6.69 7.50
N GLU A 127 -35.39 -7.98 7.22
CA GLU A 127 -35.15 -9.03 8.21
C GLU A 127 -33.67 -9.01 8.59
N ILE A 128 -33.37 -8.88 9.88
CA ILE A 128 -31.99 -8.80 10.38
C ILE A 128 -31.64 -10.10 11.09
N ALA A 129 -30.57 -10.75 10.67
CA ALA A 129 -30.02 -11.92 11.33
C ALA A 129 -28.66 -11.59 11.96
N ILE A 130 -28.51 -11.94 13.23
CA ILE A 130 -27.24 -11.79 13.93
C ILE A 130 -26.34 -12.97 13.54
N ASP A 131 -25.13 -12.65 13.10
CA ASP A 131 -24.12 -13.62 12.73
C ASP A 131 -22.86 -13.43 13.59
N PRO A 132 -22.52 -14.38 14.48
CA PRO A 132 -21.36 -14.26 15.35
C PRO A 132 -20.02 -14.37 14.59
N ALA A 133 -20.02 -14.83 13.34
CA ALA A 133 -18.81 -14.90 12.52
C ALA A 133 -18.46 -13.55 11.87
N LEU A 134 -19.36 -12.55 11.92
CA LEU A 134 -19.15 -11.23 11.33
C LEU A 134 -18.58 -10.24 12.34
N ALA A 135 -17.59 -9.46 11.93
CA ALA A 135 -17.04 -8.38 12.73
C ALA A 135 -17.93 -7.13 12.66
N PRO A 136 -17.80 -6.17 13.60
CA PRO A 136 -18.50 -4.89 13.48
C PRO A 136 -18.21 -4.18 12.16
N GLY A 137 -19.24 -3.71 11.48
CA GLY A 137 -19.16 -3.09 10.14
C GLY A 137 -19.14 -4.07 8.96
N ASP A 138 -19.19 -5.38 9.22
CA ASP A 138 -19.44 -6.38 8.19
C ASP A 138 -20.94 -6.58 7.96
N ALA A 139 -21.29 -6.87 6.70
CA ALA A 139 -22.64 -7.28 6.33
C ALA A 139 -22.61 -8.32 5.22
N ILE A 140 -23.57 -9.24 5.24
CA ILE A 140 -23.91 -10.08 4.10
C ILE A 140 -25.37 -9.80 3.78
N VAL A 141 -25.66 -9.41 2.54
CA VAL A 141 -27.02 -9.08 2.11
C VAL A 141 -27.57 -10.25 1.30
N GLU A 142 -28.63 -10.89 1.80
CA GLU A 142 -29.38 -11.92 1.10
C GLU A 142 -30.50 -11.26 0.29
N LEU A 143 -30.48 -11.49 -1.01
CA LEU A 143 -31.43 -10.99 -2.00
C LEU A 143 -32.25 -12.17 -2.55
N ALA A 144 -33.37 -11.89 -3.20
CA ALA A 144 -34.17 -12.93 -3.83
C ALA A 144 -33.40 -13.71 -4.93
N CYS A 145 -32.41 -13.06 -5.55
CA CYS A 145 -31.61 -13.62 -6.64
C CYS A 145 -30.23 -14.16 -6.21
N GLY A 146 -29.85 -14.06 -4.93
CA GLY A 146 -28.53 -14.48 -4.47
C GLY A 146 -28.09 -13.75 -3.21
N SER A 147 -26.78 -13.66 -2.99
CA SER A 147 -26.21 -12.99 -1.82
C SER A 147 -25.05 -12.09 -2.22
N VAL A 148 -24.91 -10.95 -1.57
CA VAL A 148 -23.81 -10.02 -1.74
C VAL A 148 -22.97 -9.98 -0.48
N ASP A 149 -21.68 -10.30 -0.63
CA ASP A 149 -20.70 -10.20 0.45
C ASP A 149 -20.20 -8.76 0.57
N ALA A 150 -20.65 -8.07 1.62
CA ALA A 150 -20.28 -6.70 1.91
C ALA A 150 -19.33 -6.59 3.12
N ARG A 151 -18.63 -7.68 3.47
CA ARG A 151 -17.60 -7.67 4.50
C ARG A 151 -16.55 -6.61 4.19
N PHE A 152 -16.05 -5.94 5.22
CA PHE A 152 -15.10 -4.86 5.11
C PHE A 152 -13.85 -5.27 4.31
N GLY A 153 -13.32 -6.47 4.57
CA GLY A 153 -12.16 -6.98 3.83
C GLY A 153 -12.41 -7.14 2.32
N VAL A 154 -13.60 -7.59 1.92
CA VAL A 154 -14.00 -7.72 0.51
C VAL A 154 -14.13 -6.35 -0.14
N ARG A 155 -14.79 -5.41 0.53
CA ARG A 155 -14.93 -4.03 0.05
C ARG A 155 -13.59 -3.33 -0.10
N LEU A 156 -12.68 -3.51 0.86
CA LEU A 156 -11.34 -2.95 0.79
C LEU A 156 -10.52 -3.56 -0.35
N ALA A 157 -10.59 -4.88 -0.53
CA ALA A 157 -9.91 -5.54 -1.64
C ALA A 157 -10.36 -4.97 -3.00
N ALA A 158 -11.67 -4.82 -3.22
CA ALA A 158 -12.20 -4.24 -4.46
C ALA A 158 -11.72 -2.79 -4.71
N VAL A 159 -11.61 -1.97 -3.66
CA VAL A 159 -11.06 -0.61 -3.79
C VAL A 159 -9.59 -0.67 -4.17
N LEU A 160 -8.79 -1.51 -3.49
CA LEU A 160 -7.35 -1.60 -3.76
C LEU A 160 -7.06 -2.17 -5.15
N GLU A 161 -7.87 -3.11 -5.64
CA GLU A 161 -7.79 -3.63 -7.00
C GLU A 161 -8.10 -2.57 -8.06
N ALA A 162 -8.97 -1.60 -7.77
CA ALA A 162 -9.25 -0.50 -8.70
C ALA A 162 -8.08 0.49 -8.88
N PHE A 163 -7.04 0.39 -8.04
CA PHE A 163 -5.83 1.23 -8.10
C PHE A 163 -4.54 0.43 -8.35
N ALA A 164 -4.65 -0.87 -8.60
CA ALA A 164 -3.53 -1.74 -8.97
C ALA A 164 -3.37 -1.79 -10.49
#